data_AF-A0A0G3BWM1-F1
#
_entry.id   AF-A0A0G3BWM1-F1
#
_cell.length_a   1.000
_cell.length_b   1.000
_cell.length_c   1.000
_cell.angle_alpha   90.00
_cell.angle_beta   90.00
_cell.angle_gamma   90.00
#
_symmetry.space_group_name_H-M   'P 1'
#
loop_
_entity.id
_entity.type
_entity.pdbx_description
1 polymer ?
#
loop_
_entity_poly.entity_id
_entity_poly.type
_entity_poly.pdbx_seq_one_letter_code
_entity_poly.pdbx_strand_id
1 'polypeptide(L)'
;MTQTADRQQQIDQLSPEVRSRLIAKLAERSRSTQRKVELLQTPADWLTLDRRALLNLFAAGEEAPVDAVSITCLSDRVIGNGYALSDITHKFCGDLPMLTNVRELSIGRIATLTLPRTYGQIYAESQDIVRLVQQSLRISAMLGAKAVSLTGLIPSATDYGRAIRSEPGLPVMTTGHATTTSSVLLALKRLLDESGRRLAEEDLCFIGLGSVGTSTLRLMLSALEHPKRLTLCDVYGKRADIEALMREIRDDLGYQGELRFVASQRVCPDEVYAATTVVGATNAPNVLDIDRVRPGTLIVDDSDPHCFDASRAIARFESAGDILFTEGGALRAPDVIRHRIYVPEQFEWALQYPVDDDNAHHITGCIFSSLLSAKYGYPTTLGYVKPEDARTHLAGLVKYGFSAANLHCGPYRLARERIDAFRRHHGGGATEPAVLHVDDVPGQGRVHAALAGTAAG
;
A
#
# COMPACT_ATOMS: atom_id res chain seq x y z
N MET A 1 -26.36 16.31 17.46
CA MET A 1 -27.46 16.80 16.60
C MET A 1 -27.49 18.32 16.41
N THR A 2 -26.66 19.10 17.12
CA THR A 2 -26.70 20.57 17.11
C THR A 2 -25.73 21.25 16.13
N GLN A 3 -24.71 20.58 15.58
CA GLN A 3 -23.74 21.19 14.65
C GLN A 3 -24.16 21.19 13.17
N THR A 4 -25.06 20.28 12.76
CA THR A 4 -25.51 20.19 11.36
C THR A 4 -26.57 21.25 11.03
N ALA A 5 -27.39 21.64 12.02
CA ALA A 5 -28.38 22.70 11.89
C ALA A 5 -27.73 24.09 11.75
N ASP A 6 -26.60 24.30 12.42
CA ASP A 6 -25.87 25.58 12.45
C ASP A 6 -25.17 25.89 11.11
N ARG A 7 -24.67 24.84 10.42
CA ARG A 7 -24.10 24.96 9.06
C ARG A 7 -25.16 25.24 7.99
N GLN A 8 -26.37 24.69 8.13
CA GLN A 8 -27.44 24.92 7.17
C GLN A 8 -27.96 26.36 7.27
N GLN A 9 -28.08 26.89 8.49
CA GLN A 9 -28.47 28.30 8.73
C GLN A 9 -27.44 29.31 8.21
N GLN A 10 -26.14 28.99 8.22
CA GLN A 10 -25.10 29.87 7.66
C GLN A 10 -25.10 29.94 6.12
N ILE A 11 -25.56 28.88 5.44
CA ILE A 11 -25.64 28.86 3.97
C ILE A 11 -26.86 29.63 3.47
N ASP A 12 -27.97 29.60 4.22
CA ASP A 12 -29.21 30.29 3.87
C ASP A 12 -29.17 31.81 4.11
N GLN A 13 -28.16 32.32 4.84
CA GLN A 13 -27.91 33.75 5.04
C GLN A 13 -27.05 34.39 3.95
N LEU A 14 -26.56 33.62 2.97
CA LEU A 14 -25.74 34.15 1.88
C LEU A 14 -26.60 34.89 0.86
N SER A 15 -26.16 36.07 0.41
CA SER A 15 -26.86 36.81 -0.63
C SER A 15 -26.92 36.00 -1.95
N PRO A 16 -27.96 36.21 -2.78
CA PRO A 16 -28.13 35.47 -4.04
C PRO A 16 -26.90 35.54 -4.98
N GLU A 17 -26.18 36.67 -4.95
CA GLU A 17 -24.97 36.90 -5.74
C GLU A 17 -23.77 36.09 -5.23
N VAL A 18 -23.61 35.99 -3.91
CA VAL A 18 -22.54 35.20 -3.28
C VAL A 18 -22.80 33.70 -3.50
N ARG A 19 -24.06 33.27 -3.39
CA ARG A 19 -24.47 31.88 -3.67
C ARG A 19 -24.21 31.50 -5.13
N SER A 20 -24.54 32.40 -6.07
CA SER A 20 -24.29 32.18 -7.50
C SER A 20 -22.80 32.13 -7.83
N ARG A 21 -21.96 32.98 -7.21
CA ARG A 21 -20.49 32.90 -7.35
C ARG A 21 -19.90 31.64 -6.73
N LEU A 22 -20.43 31.17 -5.60
CA LEU A 22 -19.98 29.93 -4.97
C LEU A 22 -20.32 28.72 -5.84
N ILE A 23 -21.54 28.67 -6.39
CA ILE A 23 -21.98 27.63 -7.33
C ILE A 23 -21.15 27.68 -8.61
N ALA A 24 -20.86 28.87 -9.15
CA ALA A 24 -19.99 29.02 -10.31
C ALA A 24 -18.55 28.54 -10.03
N LYS A 25 -17.96 28.89 -8.87
CA LYS A 25 -16.64 28.41 -8.44
C LYS A 25 -16.60 26.90 -8.19
N LEU A 26 -17.66 26.33 -7.63
CA LEU A 26 -17.79 24.88 -7.43
C LEU A 26 -17.98 24.17 -8.78
N ALA A 27 -18.73 24.75 -9.72
CA ALA A 27 -18.89 24.23 -11.06
C ALA A 27 -17.62 24.38 -11.91
N GLU A 28 -16.81 25.41 -11.70
CA GLU A 28 -15.47 25.57 -12.30
C GLU A 28 -14.46 24.62 -11.68
N ARG A 29 -14.50 24.38 -10.36
CA ARG A 29 -13.69 23.34 -9.69
C ARG A 29 -14.07 21.94 -10.16
N SER A 30 -15.36 21.64 -10.30
CA SER A 30 -15.80 20.36 -10.86
C SER A 30 -15.39 20.22 -12.33
N ARG A 31 -15.46 21.30 -13.13
CA ARG A 31 -15.00 21.31 -14.52
C ARG A 31 -13.48 21.25 -14.69
N SER A 32 -12.70 21.81 -13.76
CA SER A 32 -11.23 21.73 -13.77
C SER A 32 -10.71 20.39 -13.23
N THR A 33 -11.49 19.72 -12.37
CA THR A 33 -11.23 18.35 -11.90
C THR A 33 -11.68 17.31 -12.95
N GLN A 34 -12.60 17.67 -13.84
CA GLN A 34 -12.90 16.94 -15.08
C GLN A 34 -11.89 17.26 -16.20
N ARG A 35 -10.60 17.16 -15.90
CA ARG A 35 -9.60 17.00 -16.96
C ARG A 35 -9.81 15.59 -17.52
N LYS A 36 -10.39 15.51 -18.72
CA LYS A 36 -10.58 14.34 -19.59
C LYS A 36 -10.08 13.02 -18.96
N VAL A 37 -11.00 12.27 -18.37
CA VAL A 37 -10.85 10.82 -18.24
C VAL A 37 -10.80 10.30 -19.68
N GLU A 38 -9.60 10.02 -20.18
CA GLU A 38 -9.43 9.19 -21.36
C GLU A 38 -10.00 7.81 -21.00
N LEU A 39 -11.28 7.63 -21.33
CA LEU A 39 -11.87 6.32 -21.60
C LEU A 39 -10.83 5.51 -22.37
N LEU A 40 -10.57 4.26 -21.95
CA LEU A 40 -9.67 3.26 -22.55
C LEU A 40 -9.64 3.35 -24.09
N GLN A 41 -8.87 4.29 -24.64
CA GLN A 41 -8.69 4.48 -26.07
C GLN A 41 -7.47 3.62 -26.42
N THR A 42 -7.77 2.35 -26.68
CA THR A 42 -6.86 1.21 -26.89
C THR A 42 -6.42 0.55 -25.58
N PRO A 43 -6.97 -0.63 -25.22
CA PRO A 43 -6.49 -1.37 -24.06
C PRO A 43 -5.04 -1.79 -24.29
N ALA A 44 -4.22 -1.67 -23.25
CA ALA A 44 -2.84 -2.15 -23.27
C ALA A 44 -2.79 -3.65 -23.63
N ASP A 45 -1.73 -4.11 -24.29
CA ASP A 45 -1.57 -5.54 -24.63
C ASP A 45 -1.55 -6.46 -23.40
N TRP A 46 -1.29 -5.90 -22.21
CA TRP A 46 -1.29 -6.59 -20.92
C TRP A 46 -2.61 -6.48 -20.16
N LEU A 47 -3.60 -5.73 -20.65
CA LEU A 47 -4.87 -5.49 -19.97
C LEU A 47 -6.07 -5.96 -20.82
N THR A 48 -6.82 -6.92 -20.29
CA THR A 48 -8.09 -7.36 -20.87
C THR A 48 -9.25 -6.95 -19.97
N LEU A 49 -10.20 -6.17 -20.49
CA LEU A 49 -11.49 -5.94 -19.83
C LEU A 49 -12.50 -6.98 -20.33
N ASP A 50 -12.84 -7.94 -19.49
CA ASP A 50 -13.83 -8.96 -19.79
C ASP A 50 -15.25 -8.43 -19.53
N ARG A 51 -16.18 -8.76 -20.43
CA ARG A 51 -17.59 -8.38 -20.31
C ARG A 51 -18.39 -9.37 -19.47
N ARG A 52 -17.85 -10.56 -19.23
CA ARG A 52 -18.47 -11.61 -18.41
C ARG A 52 -17.87 -11.58 -17.02
N ALA A 53 -18.69 -11.80 -16.00
CA ALA A 53 -18.21 -11.95 -14.63
C ALA A 53 -17.17 -13.08 -14.57
N LEU A 54 -15.99 -12.81 -14.00
CA LEU A 54 -14.87 -13.75 -14.05
C LEU A 54 -15.22 -15.10 -13.40
N LEU A 55 -16.04 -15.11 -12.34
CA LEU A 55 -16.51 -16.36 -11.72
C LEU A 55 -17.26 -17.27 -12.71
N ASN A 56 -17.96 -16.70 -13.69
CA ASN A 56 -18.64 -17.50 -14.72
C ASN A 56 -17.64 -18.20 -15.63
N LEU A 57 -16.48 -17.57 -15.90
CA LEU A 57 -15.41 -18.17 -16.69
C LEU A 57 -14.81 -19.39 -15.98
N PHE A 58 -14.56 -19.28 -14.67
CA PHE A 58 -14.12 -20.41 -13.86
C PHE A 58 -15.17 -21.52 -13.82
N ALA A 59 -16.45 -21.18 -13.61
CA ALA A 59 -17.54 -22.15 -13.58
C ALA A 59 -17.72 -22.88 -14.92
N ALA A 60 -17.46 -22.20 -16.05
CA ALA A 60 -17.50 -22.77 -17.38
C ALA A 60 -16.23 -23.55 -17.77
N GLY A 61 -15.18 -23.53 -16.95
CA GLY A 61 -13.88 -24.11 -17.28
C GLY A 61 -13.09 -23.34 -18.35
N GLU A 62 -13.46 -22.08 -18.60
CA GLU A 62 -12.81 -21.19 -19.56
C GLU A 62 -11.65 -20.38 -18.96
N GLU A 63 -11.48 -20.42 -17.64
CA GLU A 63 -10.39 -19.76 -16.93
C GLU A 63 -9.59 -20.77 -16.10
N ALA A 64 -8.27 -20.68 -16.17
CA ALA A 64 -7.40 -21.60 -15.45
C ALA A 64 -7.39 -21.28 -13.95
N PRO A 65 -7.24 -22.30 -13.07
CA PRO A 65 -7.10 -22.10 -11.64
C PRO A 65 -6.04 -21.07 -11.26
N VAL A 66 -6.21 -20.44 -10.10
CA VAL A 66 -5.25 -19.48 -9.54
C VAL A 66 -4.47 -20.14 -8.40
N ASP A 67 -3.24 -19.68 -8.18
CA ASP A 67 -2.43 -20.15 -7.06
C ASP A 67 -2.81 -19.45 -5.76
N ALA A 68 -3.20 -18.18 -5.85
CA ALA A 68 -3.49 -17.34 -4.71
C ALA A 68 -4.64 -16.37 -4.97
N VAL A 69 -5.17 -15.80 -3.90
CA VAL A 69 -6.17 -14.72 -3.94
C VAL A 69 -5.75 -13.58 -3.02
N SER A 70 -6.08 -12.35 -3.40
CA SER A 70 -6.07 -11.18 -2.53
C SER A 70 -7.50 -10.71 -2.29
N ILE A 71 -7.85 -10.37 -1.05
CA ILE A 71 -9.16 -9.78 -0.70
C ILE A 71 -8.98 -8.29 -0.45
N THR A 72 -9.82 -7.47 -1.09
CA THR A 72 -9.82 -6.00 -0.98
C THR A 72 -11.23 -5.46 -0.80
N CYS A 73 -11.38 -4.15 -0.56
CA CYS A 73 -12.65 -3.45 -0.45
C CYS A 73 -12.97 -2.67 -1.74
N LEU A 74 -14.21 -2.23 -1.88
CA LEU A 74 -14.59 -1.27 -2.92
C LEU A 74 -13.82 0.04 -2.71
N SER A 75 -13.33 0.60 -3.81
CA SER A 75 -12.78 1.96 -3.83
C SER A 75 -13.92 2.97 -3.69
N ASP A 76 -13.73 4.02 -2.89
CA ASP A 76 -14.73 5.11 -2.79
C ASP A 76 -15.05 5.77 -4.14
N ARG A 77 -14.18 5.59 -5.14
CA ARG A 77 -14.36 6.07 -6.51
C ARG A 77 -15.58 5.48 -7.22
N VAL A 78 -16.07 4.31 -6.81
CA VAL A 78 -17.29 3.76 -7.43
C VAL A 78 -18.55 4.52 -7.00
N ILE A 79 -18.45 5.35 -5.95
CA ILE A 79 -19.54 6.19 -5.46
C ILE A 79 -19.58 7.49 -6.28
N GLY A 80 -20.76 7.83 -6.80
CA GLY A 80 -20.94 9.00 -7.66
C GLY A 80 -21.60 8.65 -8.98
N ASN A 81 -21.66 9.62 -9.91
CA ASN A 81 -22.30 9.46 -11.23
C ASN A 81 -23.73 8.86 -11.17
N GLY A 82 -24.50 9.24 -10.15
CA GLY A 82 -25.89 8.78 -9.96
C GLY A 82 -26.04 7.46 -9.19
N TYR A 83 -24.94 6.83 -8.77
CA TYR A 83 -24.98 5.60 -7.97
C TYR A 83 -24.64 5.87 -6.51
N ALA A 84 -25.53 5.44 -5.61
CA ALA A 84 -25.25 5.40 -4.19
C ALA A 84 -24.50 4.10 -3.84
N LEU A 85 -23.71 4.11 -2.76
CA LEU A 85 -22.99 2.93 -2.28
C LEU A 85 -23.94 1.72 -2.06
N SER A 86 -25.16 1.97 -1.57
CA SER A 86 -26.17 0.93 -1.38
C SER A 86 -26.60 0.27 -2.70
N ASP A 87 -26.64 1.00 -3.81
CA ASP A 87 -26.93 0.40 -5.12
C ASP A 87 -25.81 -0.57 -5.50
N ILE A 88 -24.55 -0.14 -5.35
CA ILE A 88 -23.36 -0.94 -5.67
C ILE A 88 -23.35 -2.21 -4.84
N THR A 89 -23.44 -2.06 -3.52
CA THR A 89 -23.39 -3.15 -2.56
C THR A 89 -24.52 -4.16 -2.74
N HIS A 90 -25.78 -3.71 -2.81
CA HIS A 90 -26.93 -4.61 -2.78
C HIS A 90 -27.37 -5.06 -4.17
N LYS A 91 -27.37 -4.16 -5.17
CA LYS A 91 -27.90 -4.49 -6.51
C LYS A 91 -26.85 -5.11 -7.40
N PHE A 92 -25.62 -4.57 -7.39
CA PHE A 92 -24.58 -5.01 -8.33
C PHE A 92 -23.70 -6.11 -7.76
N CYS A 93 -23.28 -5.99 -6.49
CA CYS A 93 -22.54 -7.05 -5.83
C CYS A 93 -23.44 -8.15 -5.25
N GLY A 94 -24.74 -7.87 -5.06
CA GLY A 94 -25.66 -8.82 -4.43
C GLY A 94 -25.28 -9.20 -3.00
N ASP A 95 -24.63 -8.28 -2.26
CA ASP A 95 -24.03 -8.53 -0.94
C ASP A 95 -22.98 -9.65 -0.89
N LEU A 96 -22.39 -9.99 -2.05
CA LEU A 96 -21.37 -11.02 -2.18
C LEU A 96 -20.03 -10.45 -2.67
N PRO A 97 -18.90 -11.10 -2.31
CA PRO A 97 -17.60 -10.77 -2.88
C PRO A 97 -17.59 -10.94 -4.40
N MET A 98 -17.00 -9.99 -5.12
CA MET A 98 -16.86 -10.03 -6.57
C MET A 98 -15.44 -10.39 -6.99
N LEU A 99 -15.28 -11.31 -7.95
CA LEU A 99 -13.99 -11.54 -8.60
C LEU A 99 -13.75 -10.46 -9.66
N THR A 100 -12.86 -9.51 -9.34
CA THR A 100 -12.67 -8.29 -10.14
C THR A 100 -11.40 -8.30 -10.99
N ASN A 101 -10.41 -9.12 -10.64
CA ASN A 101 -9.15 -9.18 -11.39
C ASN A 101 -8.53 -10.59 -11.30
N VAL A 102 -7.93 -11.06 -12.39
CA VAL A 102 -6.96 -12.17 -12.42
C VAL A 102 -5.67 -11.63 -13.00
N ARG A 103 -4.59 -11.73 -12.23
CA ARG A 103 -3.22 -11.36 -12.61
C ARG A 103 -2.42 -12.62 -12.93
N GLU A 104 -1.78 -12.62 -14.08
CA GLU A 104 -0.82 -13.64 -14.49
C GLU A 104 0.59 -13.04 -14.46
N LEU A 105 1.44 -13.63 -13.61
CA LEU A 105 2.86 -13.33 -13.49
C LEU A 105 3.66 -14.56 -13.95
N SER A 106 4.93 -14.37 -14.32
CA SER A 106 5.83 -15.47 -14.71
C SER A 106 5.99 -16.55 -13.62
N ILE A 107 5.76 -16.18 -12.36
CA ILE A 107 5.86 -17.06 -11.20
C ILE A 107 4.52 -17.61 -10.69
N GLY A 108 3.39 -17.20 -11.27
CA GLY A 108 2.07 -17.75 -10.91
C GLY A 108 0.90 -16.80 -11.10
N ARG A 109 -0.29 -17.26 -10.72
CA ARG A 109 -1.57 -16.58 -10.96
C ARG A 109 -2.22 -16.16 -9.66
N ILE A 110 -2.66 -14.89 -9.57
CA ILE A 110 -3.35 -14.34 -8.41
C ILE A 110 -4.64 -13.64 -8.79
N ALA A 111 -5.74 -14.02 -8.12
CA ALA A 111 -7.04 -13.39 -8.28
C ALA A 111 -7.29 -12.31 -7.21
N THR A 112 -8.16 -11.36 -7.49
CA THR A 112 -8.65 -10.38 -6.50
C THR A 112 -10.14 -10.50 -6.28
N LEU A 113 -10.53 -10.78 -5.04
CA LEU A 113 -11.91 -10.68 -4.58
C LEU A 113 -12.13 -9.33 -3.91
N THR A 114 -13.13 -8.60 -4.38
CA THR A 114 -13.53 -7.30 -3.84
C THR A 114 -14.78 -7.47 -2.98
N LEU A 115 -14.67 -7.12 -1.71
CA LEU A 115 -15.78 -7.10 -0.76
C LEU A 115 -16.73 -5.94 -1.09
N PRO A 116 -18.05 -6.12 -0.94
CA PRO A 116 -19.05 -5.09 -1.24
C PRO A 116 -19.16 -4.02 -0.14
N ARG A 117 -18.03 -3.57 0.38
CA ARG A 117 -17.87 -2.56 1.44
C ARG A 117 -16.68 -1.66 1.11
N THR A 118 -16.76 -0.40 1.51
CA THR A 118 -15.63 0.54 1.41
C THR A 118 -14.73 0.46 2.63
N TYR A 119 -13.50 0.98 2.51
CA TYR A 119 -12.62 1.13 3.67
C TYR A 119 -13.20 2.07 4.73
N GLY A 120 -14.02 3.05 4.35
CA GLY A 120 -14.72 3.94 5.30
C GLY A 120 -15.73 3.22 6.21
N GLN A 121 -16.29 2.09 5.79
CA GLN A 121 -17.24 1.29 6.58
C GLN A 121 -16.58 0.23 7.47
N ILE A 122 -15.31 -0.07 7.21
CA ILE A 122 -14.71 -1.34 7.62
C ILE A 122 -14.67 -1.56 9.14
N TYR A 123 -14.46 -0.48 9.92
CA TYR A 123 -14.41 -0.56 11.38
C TYR A 123 -15.80 -0.58 12.02
N ALA A 124 -16.80 0.05 11.39
CA ALA A 124 -18.18 0.04 11.87
C ALA A 124 -18.86 -1.31 11.62
N GLU A 125 -18.41 -2.04 10.60
CA GLU A 125 -19.02 -3.29 10.12
C GLU A 125 -18.11 -4.52 10.28
N SER A 126 -17.23 -4.54 11.27
CA SER A 126 -16.19 -5.58 11.44
C SER A 126 -16.72 -7.03 11.42
N GLN A 127 -17.88 -7.31 12.02
CA GLN A 127 -18.49 -8.64 11.98
C GLN A 127 -18.92 -9.05 10.57
N ASP A 128 -19.45 -8.11 9.79
CA ASP A 128 -19.83 -8.36 8.41
C ASP A 128 -18.60 -8.55 7.52
N ILE A 129 -17.52 -7.80 7.77
CA ILE A 129 -16.23 -8.01 7.10
C ILE A 129 -15.70 -9.43 7.39
N VAL A 130 -15.75 -9.91 8.64
CA VAL A 130 -15.35 -11.30 8.95
C VAL A 130 -16.20 -12.31 8.16
N ARG A 131 -17.52 -12.11 8.10
CA ARG A 131 -18.43 -12.97 7.32
C ARG A 131 -18.05 -12.98 5.83
N LEU A 132 -17.84 -11.81 5.25
CA LEU A 132 -17.48 -11.63 3.83
C LEU A 132 -16.11 -12.22 3.49
N VAL A 133 -15.14 -12.11 4.40
CA VAL A 133 -13.83 -12.77 4.25
C VAL A 133 -13.98 -14.29 4.30
N GLN A 134 -14.77 -14.85 5.21
CA GLN A 134 -15.03 -16.30 5.25
C GLN A 134 -15.69 -16.82 3.97
N GLN A 135 -16.64 -16.05 3.41
CA GLN A 135 -17.22 -16.37 2.09
C GLN A 135 -16.15 -16.32 0.99
N SER A 136 -15.29 -15.31 1.03
CA SER A 136 -14.18 -15.16 0.08
C SER A 136 -13.18 -16.32 0.16
N LEU A 137 -12.92 -16.89 1.34
CA LEU A 137 -12.06 -18.08 1.48
C LEU A 137 -12.64 -19.30 0.76
N ARG A 138 -13.96 -19.51 0.84
CA ARG A 138 -14.64 -20.61 0.15
C ARG A 138 -14.60 -20.43 -1.37
N ILE A 139 -14.86 -19.20 -1.84
CA ILE A 139 -14.69 -18.86 -3.26
C ILE A 139 -13.24 -19.13 -3.68
N SER A 140 -12.26 -18.68 -2.89
CA SER A 140 -10.84 -18.87 -3.18
C SER A 140 -10.46 -20.35 -3.31
N ALA A 141 -10.99 -21.22 -2.44
CA ALA A 141 -10.78 -22.67 -2.56
C ALA A 141 -11.33 -23.22 -3.88
N MET A 142 -12.52 -22.77 -4.30
CA MET A 142 -13.13 -23.18 -5.58
C MET A 142 -12.31 -22.71 -6.79
N LEU A 143 -11.61 -21.57 -6.68
CA LEU A 143 -10.72 -21.05 -7.71
C LEU A 143 -9.36 -21.79 -7.76
N GLY A 144 -9.10 -22.70 -6.82
CA GLY A 144 -7.85 -23.47 -6.71
C GLY A 144 -6.76 -22.81 -5.86
N ALA A 145 -7.07 -21.67 -5.21
CA ALA A 145 -6.09 -20.93 -4.43
C ALA A 145 -5.60 -21.73 -3.22
N LYS A 146 -4.30 -21.65 -2.93
CA LYS A 146 -3.67 -22.25 -1.74
C LYS A 146 -3.44 -21.26 -0.62
N ALA A 147 -3.35 -19.98 -0.94
CA ALA A 147 -3.22 -18.90 0.04
C ALA A 147 -4.05 -17.67 -0.33
N VAL A 148 -4.44 -16.91 0.69
CA VAL A 148 -5.25 -15.70 0.61
C VAL A 148 -4.58 -14.57 1.39
N SER A 149 -4.47 -13.38 0.79
CA SER A 149 -4.01 -12.17 1.48
C SER A 149 -5.16 -11.22 1.80
N LEU A 150 -5.14 -10.64 3.00
CA LEU A 150 -6.07 -9.59 3.44
C LEU A 150 -5.42 -8.24 3.18
N THR A 151 -6.00 -7.39 2.33
CA THR A 151 -5.35 -6.13 1.88
C THR A 151 -5.98 -4.86 2.46
N GLY A 152 -5.26 -3.75 2.37
CA GLY A 152 -5.66 -2.45 2.90
C GLY A 152 -5.97 -2.52 4.40
N LEU A 153 -7.13 -2.03 4.81
CA LEU A 153 -7.51 -1.99 6.24
C LEU A 153 -8.12 -3.30 6.77
N ILE A 154 -8.36 -4.32 5.94
CA ILE A 154 -8.99 -5.59 6.34
C ILE A 154 -8.23 -6.28 7.49
N PRO A 155 -6.89 -6.39 7.46
CA PRO A 155 -6.14 -6.90 8.61
C PRO A 155 -6.54 -6.20 9.92
N SER A 156 -6.44 -4.88 9.99
CA SER A 156 -6.72 -4.15 11.23
C SER A 156 -8.17 -4.27 11.70
N ALA A 157 -9.13 -4.38 10.78
CA ALA A 157 -10.55 -4.55 11.11
C ALA A 157 -10.92 -5.97 11.58
N THR A 158 -10.02 -6.95 11.40
CA THR A 158 -10.24 -8.37 11.70
C THR A 158 -9.28 -8.89 12.77
N ASP A 159 -8.81 -8.02 13.66
CA ASP A 159 -7.76 -8.34 14.65
C ASP A 159 -6.52 -8.97 13.99
N TYR A 160 -6.06 -8.33 12.91
CA TYR A 160 -4.96 -8.79 12.06
C TYR A 160 -5.15 -10.22 11.55
N GLY A 161 -6.39 -10.52 11.15
CA GLY A 161 -6.84 -11.82 10.66
C GLY A 161 -7.17 -12.85 11.74
N ARG A 162 -6.96 -12.57 13.03
CA ARG A 162 -7.25 -13.52 14.12
C ARG A 162 -8.74 -13.71 14.37
N ALA A 163 -9.57 -12.73 14.00
CA ALA A 163 -11.03 -12.85 14.13
C ALA A 163 -11.64 -13.85 13.13
N ILE A 164 -10.90 -14.23 12.08
CA ILE A 164 -11.39 -15.13 11.04
C ILE A 164 -11.07 -16.57 11.44
N ARG A 165 -12.11 -17.42 11.45
CA ARG A 165 -11.95 -18.84 11.77
C ARG A 165 -11.25 -19.58 10.62
N SER A 166 -10.23 -20.35 10.96
CA SER A 166 -9.63 -21.31 10.04
C SER A 166 -10.52 -22.55 9.95
N GLU A 167 -10.77 -23.05 8.73
CA GLU A 167 -11.49 -24.30 8.48
C GLU A 167 -10.59 -25.23 7.65
N PRO A 168 -10.57 -26.55 7.92
CA PRO A 168 -9.83 -27.51 7.10
C PRO A 168 -10.25 -27.45 5.63
N GLY A 169 -9.28 -27.53 4.71
CA GLY A 169 -9.53 -27.49 3.27
C GLY A 169 -9.68 -26.08 2.68
N LEU A 170 -9.64 -25.03 3.50
CA LEU A 170 -9.57 -23.64 3.01
C LEU A 170 -8.11 -23.17 2.82
N PRO A 171 -7.86 -22.15 1.98
CA PRO A 171 -6.53 -21.59 1.76
C PRO A 171 -5.95 -21.00 3.05
N VAL A 172 -4.63 -21.04 3.20
CA VAL A 172 -3.95 -20.36 4.33
C VAL A 172 -4.07 -18.84 4.19
N MET A 173 -4.23 -18.14 5.30
CA MET A 173 -4.39 -16.68 5.31
C MET A 173 -3.11 -15.96 5.71
N THR A 174 -2.90 -14.79 5.12
CA THR A 174 -1.88 -13.81 5.52
C THR A 174 -2.46 -12.39 5.50
N THR A 175 -1.97 -11.50 6.37
CA THR A 175 -2.24 -10.05 6.28
C THR A 175 -1.47 -9.38 5.15
N GLY A 176 -0.51 -10.09 4.54
CA GLY A 176 0.38 -9.53 3.53
C GLY A 176 1.46 -8.60 4.08
N HIS A 177 1.43 -8.27 5.37
CA HIS A 177 2.30 -7.27 5.97
C HIS A 177 3.80 -7.62 5.89
N ALA A 178 4.20 -8.89 5.89
CA ALA A 178 5.61 -9.25 5.76
C ALA A 178 6.19 -8.82 4.40
N THR A 179 5.44 -9.04 3.31
CA THR A 179 5.83 -8.61 1.96
C THR A 179 5.70 -7.10 1.80
N THR A 180 4.65 -6.47 2.35
CA THR A 180 4.53 -5.01 2.37
C THR A 180 5.71 -4.36 3.10
N THR A 181 6.05 -4.83 4.30
CA THR A 181 7.22 -4.39 5.08
C THR A 181 8.51 -4.43 4.25
N SER A 182 8.71 -5.52 3.52
CA SER A 182 9.86 -5.70 2.62
C SER A 182 9.82 -4.72 1.45
N SER A 183 8.62 -4.45 0.90
CA SER A 183 8.42 -3.47 -0.19
C SER A 183 8.75 -2.05 0.27
N VAL A 184 8.32 -1.65 1.47
CA VAL A 184 8.61 -0.33 2.04
C VAL A 184 10.13 -0.14 2.21
N LEU A 185 10.84 -1.18 2.66
CA LEU A 185 12.30 -1.13 2.75
C LEU A 185 12.96 -0.95 1.37
N LEU A 186 12.51 -1.70 0.35
CA LEU A 186 12.99 -1.54 -1.01
C LEU A 186 12.71 -0.12 -1.55
N ALA A 187 11.55 0.45 -1.24
CA ALA A 187 11.18 1.81 -1.63
C ALA A 187 12.07 2.87 -0.96
N LEU A 188 12.32 2.73 0.35
CA LEU A 188 13.26 3.60 1.08
C LEU A 188 14.65 3.56 0.45
N LYS A 189 15.15 2.35 0.17
CA LYS A 189 16.43 2.17 -0.48
C LYS A 189 16.46 2.81 -1.87
N ARG A 190 15.44 2.57 -2.70
CA ARG A 190 15.36 3.18 -4.03
C ARG A 190 15.35 4.70 -3.94
N LEU A 191 14.62 5.28 -2.99
CA LEU A 191 14.55 6.72 -2.77
C LEU A 191 15.91 7.31 -2.36
N LEU A 192 16.65 6.62 -1.50
CA LEU A 192 18.03 6.97 -1.12
C LEU A 192 18.98 6.88 -2.33
N ASP A 193 18.91 5.80 -3.11
CA ASP A 193 19.72 5.59 -4.32
C ASP A 193 19.45 6.69 -5.37
N GLU A 194 18.18 7.02 -5.62
CA GLU A 194 17.77 8.06 -6.57
C GLU A 194 18.20 9.47 -6.12
N SER A 195 18.19 9.72 -4.81
CA SER A 195 18.69 10.98 -4.24
C SER A 195 20.21 11.04 -4.13
N GLY A 196 20.92 9.92 -4.26
CA GLY A 196 22.37 9.83 -4.04
C GLY A 196 22.75 10.13 -2.58
N ARG A 197 21.93 9.69 -1.62
CA ARG A 197 22.12 9.91 -0.19
C ARG A 197 22.29 8.57 0.54
N ARG A 198 22.97 8.59 1.68
CA ARG A 198 23.22 7.41 2.52
C ARG A 198 22.34 7.45 3.75
N LEU A 199 21.79 6.30 4.16
CA LEU A 199 20.90 6.23 5.31
C LEU A 199 21.61 6.70 6.58
N ALA A 200 22.91 6.39 6.74
CA ALA A 200 23.70 6.80 7.89
C ALA A 200 23.85 8.32 8.08
N GLU A 201 23.53 9.11 7.06
CA GLU A 201 23.58 10.58 7.11
C GLU A 201 22.19 11.19 7.37
N GLU A 202 21.14 10.37 7.41
CA GLU A 202 19.76 10.84 7.53
C GLU A 202 19.32 11.06 8.98
N ASP A 203 18.54 12.13 9.17
CA ASP A 203 17.65 12.29 10.30
C ASP A 203 16.29 11.67 9.90
N LEU A 204 16.10 10.39 10.25
CA LEU A 204 14.95 9.59 9.82
C LEU A 204 13.77 9.72 10.80
N CYS A 205 12.56 9.91 10.28
CA CYS A 205 11.33 9.87 11.05
C CYS A 205 10.37 8.78 10.56
N PHE A 206 9.86 7.97 11.47
CA PHE A 206 8.71 7.08 11.22
C PHE A 206 7.44 7.73 11.76
N ILE A 207 6.41 7.87 10.93
CA ILE A 207 5.08 8.34 11.30
C ILE A 207 4.11 7.16 11.25
N GLY A 208 3.60 6.74 12.40
CA GLY A 208 2.76 5.56 12.53
C GLY A 208 3.58 4.29 12.74
N LEU A 209 3.56 3.79 13.97
CA LEU A 209 4.24 2.58 14.42
C LEU A 209 3.17 1.52 14.71
N GLY A 210 2.35 1.25 13.69
CA GLY A 210 1.45 0.10 13.65
C GLY A 210 2.18 -1.19 13.27
N SER A 211 1.45 -2.12 12.68
CA SER A 211 2.02 -3.40 12.23
C SER A 211 3.11 -3.22 11.18
N VAL A 212 2.84 -2.51 10.08
CA VAL A 212 3.85 -2.30 9.02
C VAL A 212 4.95 -1.36 9.49
N GLY A 213 4.64 -0.17 10.02
CA GLY A 213 5.65 0.80 10.47
C GLY A 213 6.69 0.21 11.43
N THR A 214 6.25 -0.49 12.47
CA THR A 214 7.17 -1.15 13.42
C THR A 214 7.97 -2.26 12.76
N SER A 215 7.36 -3.05 11.89
CA SER A 215 8.05 -4.17 11.22
C SER A 215 9.08 -3.68 10.21
N THR A 216 8.77 -2.60 9.49
CA THR A 216 9.71 -1.93 8.57
C THR A 216 10.87 -1.34 9.32
N LEU A 217 10.63 -0.68 10.45
CA LEU A 217 11.70 -0.16 11.30
C LEU A 217 12.64 -1.27 11.78
N ARG A 218 12.08 -2.37 12.30
CA ARG A 218 12.85 -3.55 12.75
C ARG A 218 13.66 -4.14 11.61
N LEU A 219 13.02 -4.35 10.45
CA LEU A 219 13.69 -4.92 9.28
C LEU A 219 14.83 -4.00 8.82
N MET A 220 14.59 -2.70 8.71
CA MET A 220 15.58 -1.69 8.30
C MET A 220 16.79 -1.70 9.23
N LEU A 221 16.60 -1.61 10.55
CA LEU A 221 17.70 -1.63 11.52
C LEU A 221 18.49 -2.94 11.52
N SER A 222 17.88 -4.04 11.08
CA SER A 222 18.53 -5.35 10.98
C SER A 222 19.24 -5.61 9.64
N ALA A 223 18.92 -4.84 8.60
CA ALA A 223 19.35 -5.11 7.22
C ALA A 223 20.16 -3.98 6.59
N LEU A 224 20.05 -2.75 7.09
CA LEU A 224 20.73 -1.57 6.55
C LEU A 224 21.61 -0.91 7.62
N GLU A 225 22.50 -0.02 7.17
CA GLU A 225 23.20 0.90 8.07
C GLU A 225 22.21 1.75 8.89
N HIS A 226 22.61 2.12 10.09
CA HIS A 226 21.73 2.85 11.01
C HIS A 226 21.71 4.35 10.69
N PRO A 227 20.53 5.01 10.71
CA PRO A 227 20.45 6.45 10.49
C PRO A 227 21.11 7.25 11.61
N LYS A 228 21.58 8.46 11.29
CA LYS A 228 22.20 9.35 12.28
C LYS A 228 21.28 9.65 13.46
N ARG A 229 20.01 9.92 13.16
CA ARG A 229 18.95 10.14 14.15
C ARG A 229 17.68 9.41 13.76
N LEU A 230 16.95 8.94 14.76
CA LEU A 230 15.69 8.24 14.61
C LEU A 230 14.61 8.89 15.48
N THR A 231 13.57 9.40 14.82
CA THR A 231 12.38 9.97 15.45
C THR A 231 11.19 9.04 15.24
N LEU A 232 10.61 8.54 16.33
CA LEU A 232 9.38 7.74 16.31
C LEU A 232 8.19 8.66 16.59
N CYS A 233 7.27 8.78 15.65
CA CYS A 233 6.10 9.64 15.75
C CYS A 233 4.81 8.80 15.71
N ASP A 234 4.04 8.82 16.80
CA ASP A 234 2.73 8.17 16.88
C ASP A 234 1.83 8.89 17.90
N VAL A 235 0.57 8.49 17.99
CA VAL A 235 -0.38 9.05 18.95
C VAL A 235 0.07 8.84 20.39
N TYR A 236 -0.24 9.82 21.25
CA TYR A 236 0.14 9.77 22.67
C TYR A 236 -0.28 8.47 23.38
N GLY A 237 -1.44 7.91 23.02
CA GLY A 237 -1.95 6.67 23.60
C GLY A 237 -1.03 5.45 23.43
N LYS A 238 -0.12 5.46 22.46
CA LYS A 238 0.85 4.39 22.22
C LYS A 238 2.19 4.58 22.95
N ARG A 239 2.32 5.61 23.78
CA ARG A 239 3.60 5.94 24.44
C ARG A 239 4.27 4.74 25.11
N ALA A 240 3.53 3.93 25.85
CA ALA A 240 4.08 2.76 26.54
C ALA A 240 4.63 1.72 25.55
N ASP A 241 3.92 1.46 24.46
CA ASP A 241 4.36 0.53 23.41
C ASP A 241 5.60 1.06 22.69
N ILE A 242 5.67 2.38 22.45
CA ILE A 242 6.85 3.02 21.84
C ILE A 242 8.05 2.99 22.79
N GLU A 243 7.86 3.22 24.10
CA GLU A 243 8.93 3.12 25.09
C GLU A 243 9.47 1.68 25.20
N ALA A 244 8.62 0.66 25.01
CA ALA A 244 9.06 -0.73 24.88
C ALA A 244 9.85 -0.96 23.58
N LEU A 245 9.36 -0.46 22.45
CA LEU A 245 10.04 -0.53 21.16
C LEU A 245 11.39 0.20 21.18
N MET A 246 11.49 1.35 21.84
CA MET A 246 12.76 2.08 21.98
C MET A 246 13.80 1.29 22.76
N ARG A 247 13.39 0.53 23.78
CA ARG A 247 14.29 -0.40 24.49
C ARG A 247 14.76 -1.52 23.57
N GLU A 248 13.85 -2.17 22.85
CA GLU A 248 14.20 -3.19 21.84
C GLU A 248 15.18 -2.63 20.78
N ILE A 249 14.96 -1.42 20.29
CA ILE A 249 15.84 -0.75 19.31
C ILE A 249 17.27 -0.60 19.85
N ARG A 250 17.42 -0.32 21.15
CA ARG A 250 18.72 -0.17 21.81
C ARG A 250 19.36 -1.52 22.11
N ASP A 251 18.61 -2.38 22.78
CA ASP A 251 19.12 -3.58 23.44
C ASP A 251 19.29 -4.73 22.44
N ASP A 252 18.33 -4.89 21.52
CA ASP A 252 18.26 -6.04 20.60
C ASP A 252 18.72 -5.68 19.18
N LEU A 253 18.39 -4.47 18.71
CA LEU A 253 18.76 -4.00 17.36
C LEU A 253 20.04 -3.16 17.33
N GLY A 254 20.61 -2.86 18.49
CA GLY A 254 21.94 -2.24 18.62
C GLY A 254 22.03 -0.80 18.12
N TYR A 255 20.92 -0.07 17.96
CA TYR A 255 20.94 1.31 17.48
C TYR A 255 21.69 2.23 18.46
N GLN A 256 22.73 2.93 17.99
CA GLN A 256 23.55 3.83 18.83
C GLN A 256 23.30 5.32 18.58
N GLY A 257 22.52 5.69 17.56
CA GLY A 257 22.24 7.09 17.21
C GLY A 257 21.25 7.79 18.15
N GLU A 258 20.91 9.05 17.87
CA GLU A 258 19.89 9.77 18.66
C GLU A 258 18.51 9.13 18.45
N LEU A 259 17.84 8.71 19.53
CA LEU A 259 16.52 8.08 19.48
C LEU A 259 15.54 8.87 20.32
N ARG A 260 14.43 9.29 19.72
CA ARG A 260 13.38 10.03 20.44
C ARG A 260 11.98 9.61 20.00
N PHE A 261 11.05 9.65 20.95
CA PHE A 261 9.62 9.57 20.68
C PHE A 261 9.03 10.97 20.69
N VAL A 262 8.18 11.26 19.70
CA VAL A 262 7.41 12.49 19.63
C VAL A 262 5.94 12.14 19.43
N ALA A 263 5.09 12.60 20.36
CA ALA A 263 3.67 12.30 20.30
C ALA A 263 2.96 13.21 19.29
N SER A 264 2.25 12.63 18.32
CA SER A 264 1.35 13.36 17.43
C SER A 264 -0.07 13.41 17.99
N GLN A 265 -0.81 14.43 17.56
CA GLN A 265 -2.26 14.50 17.75
C GLN A 265 -2.95 14.35 16.38
N ARG A 266 -3.50 15.44 15.84
CA ARG A 266 -4.11 15.46 14.50
C ARG A 266 -3.09 15.70 13.38
N VAL A 267 -1.99 16.37 13.71
CA VAL A 267 -0.90 16.72 12.79
C VAL A 267 0.43 16.37 13.43
N CYS A 268 1.44 16.20 12.60
CA CYS A 268 2.81 15.99 13.06
C CYS A 268 3.33 17.24 13.80
N PRO A 269 4.02 17.04 14.92
CA PRO A 269 4.63 18.12 15.71
C PRO A 269 5.90 18.67 15.04
N ASP A 270 6.37 19.82 15.51
CA ASP A 270 7.45 20.60 14.88
C ASP A 270 8.75 19.81 14.70
N GLU A 271 9.04 18.90 15.62
CA GLU A 271 10.21 18.04 15.62
C GLU A 271 10.26 17.10 14.42
N VAL A 272 9.11 16.71 13.86
CA VAL A 272 9.03 15.84 12.66
C VAL A 272 9.55 16.59 11.43
N TYR A 273 9.28 17.89 11.31
CA TYR A 273 9.75 18.70 10.18
C TYR A 273 11.25 18.99 10.22
N ALA A 274 11.95 18.54 11.26
CA ALA A 274 13.40 18.53 11.28
C ALA A 274 14.01 17.36 10.49
N ALA A 275 13.23 16.31 10.23
CA ALA A 275 13.68 15.11 9.53
C ALA A 275 14.07 15.40 8.09
N THR A 276 15.10 14.69 7.63
CA THR A 276 15.53 14.72 6.22
C THR A 276 14.91 13.60 5.41
N THR A 277 14.52 12.51 6.07
CA THR A 277 13.78 11.38 5.48
C THR A 277 12.60 11.00 6.37
N VAL A 278 11.45 10.72 5.76
CA VAL A 278 10.20 10.37 6.45
C VAL A 278 9.66 9.06 5.88
N VAL A 279 9.24 8.14 6.75
CA VAL A 279 8.47 6.95 6.41
C VAL A 279 7.10 7.04 7.06
N GLY A 280 6.05 7.19 6.26
CA GLY A 280 4.65 7.16 6.69
C GLY A 280 4.09 5.74 6.65
N ALA A 281 3.48 5.29 7.74
CA ALA A 281 2.78 4.02 7.86
C ALA A 281 1.60 4.15 8.84
N THR A 282 0.71 5.10 8.56
CA THR A 282 -0.45 5.43 9.39
C THR A 282 -1.76 5.20 8.65
N ASN A 283 -2.88 5.13 9.38
CA ASN A 283 -4.22 5.13 8.79
C ASN A 283 -4.90 6.52 8.90
N ALA A 284 -4.16 7.53 9.40
CA ALA A 284 -4.64 8.89 9.52
C ALA A 284 -4.20 9.71 8.30
N PRO A 285 -5.14 10.31 7.54
CA PRO A 285 -4.80 11.07 6.34
C PRO A 285 -4.19 12.43 6.70
N ASN A 286 -3.30 12.94 5.84
CA ASN A 286 -2.79 14.32 5.88
C ASN A 286 -2.21 14.78 7.23
N VAL A 287 -1.57 13.87 7.98
CA VAL A 287 -0.89 14.20 9.24
C VAL A 287 0.40 15.00 9.03
N LEU A 288 1.08 14.78 7.91
CA LEU A 288 2.30 15.50 7.50
C LEU A 288 1.93 16.65 6.57
N ASP A 289 2.23 17.88 6.99
CA ASP A 289 2.05 19.07 6.16
C ASP A 289 3.25 19.23 5.20
N ILE A 290 3.00 18.98 3.91
CA ILE A 290 4.05 19.03 2.88
C ILE A 290 4.68 20.40 2.75
N ASP A 291 3.98 21.49 3.03
CA ASP A 291 4.56 22.82 2.84
C ASP A 291 5.56 23.17 3.94
N ARG A 292 5.57 22.40 5.03
CA ARG A 292 6.45 22.58 6.17
C ARG A 292 7.70 21.70 6.14
N VAL A 293 7.73 20.67 5.29
CA VAL A 293 8.95 19.85 5.16
C VAL A 293 10.07 20.66 4.53
N ARG A 294 11.31 20.34 4.89
CA ARG A 294 12.48 21.07 4.42
C ARG A 294 12.73 20.80 2.94
N PRO A 295 13.29 21.76 2.19
CA PRO A 295 13.91 21.46 0.91
C PRO A 295 14.96 20.36 1.09
N GLY A 296 14.96 19.36 0.20
CA GLY A 296 15.74 18.15 0.26
C GLY A 296 15.06 16.97 0.99
N THR A 297 13.84 17.10 1.51
CA THR A 297 13.19 15.99 2.24
C THR A 297 12.82 14.82 1.31
N LEU A 298 13.09 13.60 1.77
CA LEU A 298 12.70 12.33 1.17
C LEU A 298 11.49 11.75 1.91
N ILE A 299 10.48 11.23 1.20
CA ILE A 299 9.26 10.67 1.79
C ILE A 299 8.93 9.30 1.18
N VAL A 300 8.81 8.27 2.01
CA VAL A 300 8.18 7.00 1.64
C VAL A 300 6.85 6.90 2.36
N ASP A 301 5.76 6.66 1.65
CA ASP A 301 4.42 6.58 2.25
C ASP A 301 3.74 5.23 1.96
N ASP A 302 3.50 4.46 3.02
CA ASP A 302 2.73 3.21 3.01
C ASP A 302 1.33 3.42 3.64
N SER A 303 0.92 4.67 3.85
CA SER A 303 -0.36 5.00 4.47
C SER A 303 -1.50 4.87 3.47
N ASP A 304 -2.62 4.31 3.92
CA ASP A 304 -3.88 4.30 3.17
C ASP A 304 -5.02 4.81 4.07
N PRO A 305 -5.52 6.05 3.86
CA PRO A 305 -5.07 7.03 2.85
C PRO A 305 -3.71 7.67 3.15
N HIS A 306 -3.14 8.38 2.17
CA HIS A 306 -1.83 9.03 2.28
C HIS A 306 -1.65 9.89 3.55
N CYS A 307 -0.46 9.82 4.16
CA CYS A 307 -0.14 10.63 5.33
C CYS A 307 0.05 12.13 5.01
N PHE A 308 0.01 12.50 3.73
CA PHE A 308 0.14 13.86 3.23
C PHE A 308 -0.81 14.15 2.05
N ASP A 309 -0.98 15.43 1.73
CA ASP A 309 -1.78 15.84 0.57
C ASP A 309 -0.99 15.59 -0.73
N ALA A 310 -1.33 14.52 -1.44
CA ALA A 310 -0.70 14.11 -2.69
C ALA A 310 -0.69 15.22 -3.75
N SER A 311 -1.76 16.00 -3.88
CA SER A 311 -1.84 17.07 -4.89
C SER A 311 -0.86 18.19 -4.58
N ARG A 312 -0.68 18.52 -3.29
CA ARG A 312 0.30 19.53 -2.85
C ARG A 312 1.73 19.05 -3.02
N ALA A 313 2.02 17.79 -2.72
CA ALA A 313 3.35 17.19 -2.96
C ALA A 313 3.72 17.21 -4.44
N ILE A 314 2.80 16.81 -5.32
CA ILE A 314 3.00 16.86 -6.77
C ILE A 314 3.23 18.30 -7.23
N ALA A 315 2.41 19.27 -6.77
CA ALA A 315 2.59 20.67 -7.13
C ALA A 315 3.95 21.24 -6.65
N ARG A 316 4.40 20.87 -5.44
CA ARG A 316 5.70 21.29 -4.90
C ARG A 316 6.86 20.68 -5.70
N PHE A 317 6.77 19.40 -6.07
CA PHE A 317 7.78 18.76 -6.93
C PHE A 317 7.84 19.39 -8.34
N GLU A 318 6.70 19.72 -8.92
CA GLU A 318 6.66 20.37 -10.24
C GLU A 318 7.16 21.82 -10.22
N SER A 319 6.92 22.56 -9.13
CA SER A 319 7.30 23.97 -9.03
C SER A 319 8.69 24.20 -8.47
N ALA A 320 9.01 23.59 -7.32
CA ALA A 320 10.28 23.76 -6.62
C ALA A 320 11.25 22.61 -6.88
N GLY A 321 10.75 21.37 -7.09
CA GLY A 321 11.59 20.20 -7.32
C GLY A 321 12.51 19.85 -6.14
N ASP A 322 12.11 20.24 -4.93
CA ASP A 322 12.92 20.21 -3.72
C ASP A 322 12.50 19.11 -2.73
N ILE A 323 11.62 18.20 -3.14
CA ILE A 323 11.26 17.00 -2.37
C ILE A 323 11.23 15.79 -3.31
N LEU A 324 11.54 14.60 -2.79
CA LEU A 324 11.24 13.34 -3.47
C LEU A 324 10.30 12.52 -2.61
N PHE A 325 9.35 11.86 -3.26
CA PHE A 325 8.38 11.02 -2.57
C PHE A 325 8.03 9.78 -3.39
N THR A 326 7.64 8.71 -2.70
CA THR A 326 7.13 7.48 -3.31
C THR A 326 6.18 6.75 -2.37
N GLU A 327 5.33 5.90 -2.93
CA GLU A 327 4.60 4.90 -2.16
C GLU A 327 5.50 3.74 -1.74
N GLY A 328 5.34 3.24 -0.51
CA GLY A 328 6.17 2.19 0.07
C GLY A 328 5.69 0.77 -0.24
N GLY A 329 4.39 0.54 -0.30
CA GLY A 329 3.81 -0.80 -0.46
C GLY A 329 3.83 -1.37 -1.88
N ALA A 330 4.47 -0.69 -2.83
CA ALA A 330 4.43 -0.99 -4.26
C ALA A 330 5.73 -1.60 -4.79
N LEU A 331 5.60 -2.63 -5.62
CA LEU A 331 6.68 -3.37 -6.25
C LEU A 331 6.60 -3.24 -7.77
N ARG A 332 7.76 -3.37 -8.40
CA ARG A 332 7.91 -3.61 -9.84
C ARG A 332 8.29 -5.07 -10.07
N ALA A 333 7.47 -5.80 -10.81
CA ALA A 333 7.77 -7.14 -11.28
C ALA A 333 8.84 -7.12 -12.39
N PRO A 334 9.65 -8.17 -12.54
CA PRO A 334 10.64 -8.26 -13.62
C PRO A 334 9.96 -8.38 -15.00
N ASP A 335 8.86 -9.13 -15.06
CA ASP A 335 8.07 -9.36 -16.26
C ASP A 335 6.74 -8.61 -16.22
N VAL A 336 6.15 -8.39 -17.39
CA VAL A 336 4.81 -7.80 -17.52
C VAL A 336 3.77 -8.69 -16.86
N ILE A 337 2.92 -8.08 -16.04
CA ILE A 337 1.78 -8.71 -15.39
C ILE A 337 0.58 -8.57 -16.33
N ARG A 338 0.00 -9.70 -16.76
CA ARG A 338 -1.24 -9.66 -17.53
C ARG A 338 -2.44 -9.60 -16.60
N HIS A 339 -3.34 -8.67 -16.86
CA HIS A 339 -4.56 -8.45 -16.10
C HIS A 339 -5.78 -8.85 -16.94
N ARG A 340 -6.64 -9.69 -16.38
CA ARG A 340 -8.03 -9.85 -16.84
C ARG A 340 -8.95 -9.25 -15.79
N ILE A 341 -9.66 -8.19 -16.13
CA ILE A 341 -10.49 -7.41 -15.22
C ILE A 341 -11.94 -7.58 -15.59
N TYR A 342 -12.80 -7.63 -14.58
CA TYR A 342 -14.24 -7.48 -14.76
C TYR A 342 -14.75 -6.38 -13.84
N VAL A 343 -15.48 -5.44 -14.42
CA VAL A 343 -16.27 -4.45 -13.72
C VAL A 343 -17.61 -4.34 -14.46
N PRO A 344 -18.75 -4.26 -13.76
CA PRO A 344 -20.02 -4.00 -14.41
C PRO A 344 -19.94 -2.74 -15.28
N GLU A 345 -20.58 -2.76 -16.46
CA GLU A 345 -20.49 -1.67 -17.45
C GLU A 345 -20.80 -0.29 -16.86
N GLN A 346 -21.72 -0.23 -15.90
CA GLN A 346 -22.14 0.97 -15.17
C GLN A 346 -21.03 1.61 -14.33
N PHE A 347 -19.94 0.88 -14.05
CA PHE A 347 -18.81 1.32 -13.24
C PHE A 347 -17.49 1.40 -14.02
N GLU A 348 -17.50 1.19 -15.33
CA GLU A 348 -16.30 1.31 -16.16
C GLU A 348 -15.67 2.71 -16.08
N TRP A 349 -16.48 3.74 -15.84
CA TRP A 349 -15.98 5.11 -15.62
C TRP A 349 -15.10 5.26 -14.39
N ALA A 350 -15.23 4.37 -13.40
CA ALA A 350 -14.46 4.40 -12.15
C ALA A 350 -13.13 3.63 -12.28
N LEU A 351 -12.92 2.90 -13.39
CA LEU A 351 -11.66 2.23 -13.66
C LEU A 351 -10.55 3.25 -13.93
N GLN A 352 -9.46 3.12 -13.18
CA GLN A 352 -8.22 3.83 -13.45
C GLN A 352 -7.10 2.82 -13.58
N TYR A 353 -6.80 2.43 -14.82
CA TYR A 353 -5.61 1.67 -15.16
C TYR A 353 -4.83 2.52 -16.16
N PRO A 354 -3.88 3.33 -15.70
CA PRO A 354 -3.02 4.04 -16.62
C PRO A 354 -2.28 3.00 -17.47
N VAL A 355 -2.36 3.18 -18.79
CA VAL A 355 -1.82 2.25 -19.79
C VAL A 355 -0.35 2.60 -20.05
N ASP A 356 0.48 2.45 -19.01
CA ASP A 356 1.92 2.70 -19.07
C ASP A 356 2.74 1.47 -18.63
N ASP A 357 4.04 1.49 -18.93
CA ASP A 357 4.97 0.40 -18.58
C ASP A 357 5.04 0.19 -17.06
N ASP A 358 5.05 1.26 -16.28
CA ASP A 358 5.12 1.16 -14.83
C ASP A 358 3.94 0.33 -14.28
N ASN A 359 2.73 0.58 -14.77
CA ASN A 359 1.54 -0.17 -14.38
C ASN A 359 1.53 -1.59 -14.95
N ALA A 360 2.15 -1.83 -16.12
CA ALA A 360 2.33 -3.18 -16.67
C ALA A 360 3.13 -4.10 -15.73
N HIS A 361 3.97 -3.52 -14.88
CA HIS A 361 4.82 -4.25 -13.93
C HIS A 361 4.41 -4.02 -12.46
N HIS A 362 3.34 -3.29 -12.20
CA HIS A 362 2.99 -2.86 -10.85
C HIS A 362 2.20 -3.91 -10.06
N ILE A 363 2.64 -4.19 -8.84
CA ILE A 363 1.87 -4.97 -7.87
C ILE A 363 2.18 -4.50 -6.45
N THR A 364 1.19 -4.49 -5.56
CA THR A 364 1.43 -4.16 -4.15
C THR A 364 1.89 -5.39 -3.37
N GLY A 365 2.74 -5.18 -2.37
CA GLY A 365 3.28 -6.24 -1.52
C GLY A 365 2.19 -7.05 -0.82
N CYS A 366 1.11 -6.39 -0.37
CA CYS A 366 -0.01 -7.06 0.29
C CYS A 366 -0.76 -8.01 -0.66
N ILE A 367 -0.95 -7.65 -1.93
CA ILE A 367 -1.52 -8.54 -2.95
C ILE A 367 -0.54 -9.68 -3.21
N PHE A 368 0.72 -9.37 -3.50
CA PHE A 368 1.72 -10.36 -3.91
C PHE A 368 2.05 -11.42 -2.84
N SER A 369 1.91 -11.08 -1.55
CA SER A 369 2.28 -11.93 -0.42
C SER A 369 1.67 -13.34 -0.43
N SER A 370 0.39 -13.45 -0.83
CA SER A 370 -0.28 -14.76 -0.87
C SER A 370 0.27 -15.63 -2.00
N LEU A 371 0.74 -15.05 -3.11
CA LEU A 371 1.37 -15.82 -4.19
C LEU A 371 2.69 -16.45 -3.73
N LEU A 372 3.52 -15.70 -2.99
CA LEU A 372 4.76 -16.24 -2.40
C LEU A 372 4.47 -17.41 -1.44
N SER A 373 3.42 -17.26 -0.62
CA SER A 373 3.00 -18.30 0.33
C SER A 373 2.50 -19.55 -0.41
N ALA A 374 1.65 -19.37 -1.42
CA ALA A 374 1.03 -20.46 -2.18
C ALA A 374 2.02 -21.25 -3.04
N LYS A 375 2.95 -20.56 -3.72
CA LYS A 375 3.88 -21.19 -4.66
C LYS A 375 5.15 -21.71 -4.00
N TYR A 376 5.62 -21.02 -2.96
CA TYR A 376 6.95 -21.25 -2.42
C TYR A 376 6.97 -21.50 -0.91
N GLY A 377 5.81 -21.59 -0.26
CA GLY A 377 5.72 -21.93 1.16
C GLY A 377 6.28 -20.84 2.09
N TYR A 378 6.25 -19.58 1.64
CA TYR A 378 6.71 -18.46 2.47
C TYR A 378 5.82 -18.30 3.70
N PRO A 379 6.36 -17.85 4.84
CA PRO A 379 5.60 -17.73 6.07
C PRO A 379 4.44 -16.75 5.92
N THR A 380 3.28 -17.15 6.44
CA THR A 380 2.09 -16.31 6.48
C THR A 380 2.01 -15.54 7.80
N THR A 381 1.45 -14.33 7.76
CA THR A 381 1.31 -13.48 8.95
C THR A 381 -0.15 -13.40 9.37
N LEU A 382 -0.44 -13.75 10.63
CA LEU A 382 -1.64 -13.36 11.36
C LEU A 382 -1.19 -12.68 12.66
N GLY A 383 -1.75 -11.51 12.97
CA GLY A 383 -1.18 -10.62 13.98
C GLY A 383 -0.04 -9.75 13.41
N TYR A 384 0.94 -9.45 14.27
CA TYR A 384 2.13 -8.69 13.90
C TYR A 384 3.15 -9.56 13.17
N VAL A 385 3.90 -8.94 12.26
CA VAL A 385 4.97 -9.58 11.50
C VAL A 385 6.12 -9.94 12.42
N LYS A 386 6.68 -11.14 12.27
CA LYS A 386 7.92 -11.51 12.92
C LYS A 386 9.12 -11.04 12.10
N PRO A 387 10.20 -10.53 12.70
CA PRO A 387 11.36 -10.03 11.96
C PRO A 387 11.95 -11.02 10.94
N GLU A 388 12.00 -12.31 11.29
CA GLU A 388 12.48 -13.38 10.42
C GLU A 388 11.58 -13.62 9.20
N ASP A 389 10.27 -13.43 9.35
CA ASP A 389 9.32 -13.56 8.24
C ASP A 389 9.56 -12.42 7.24
N ALA A 390 9.68 -11.18 7.73
CA ALA A 390 9.97 -10.02 6.90
C ALA A 390 11.30 -10.20 6.12
N ARG A 391 12.36 -10.69 6.78
CA ARG A 391 13.63 -11.02 6.10
C ARG A 391 13.47 -12.09 5.03
N THR A 392 12.70 -13.15 5.31
CA THR A 392 12.41 -14.21 4.34
C THR A 392 11.71 -13.66 3.11
N HIS A 393 10.70 -12.81 3.31
CA HIS A 393 9.98 -12.15 2.22
C HIS A 393 10.88 -11.20 1.41
N LEU A 394 11.71 -10.39 2.07
CA LEU A 394 12.70 -9.52 1.39
C LEU A 394 13.64 -10.33 0.50
N ALA A 395 14.22 -11.40 1.03
CA ALA A 395 15.10 -12.29 0.26
C ALA A 395 14.36 -12.91 -0.94
N GLY A 396 13.09 -13.26 -0.78
CA GLY A 396 12.24 -13.75 -1.86
C GLY A 396 12.00 -12.72 -2.96
N LEU A 397 11.70 -11.47 -2.60
CA LEU A 397 11.54 -10.39 -3.56
C LEU A 397 12.80 -10.23 -4.43
N VAL A 398 13.97 -10.15 -3.78
CA VAL A 398 15.26 -10.05 -4.47
C VAL A 398 15.52 -11.28 -5.34
N LYS A 399 15.32 -12.49 -4.80
CA LYS A 399 15.53 -13.76 -5.50
C LYS A 399 14.70 -13.86 -6.78
N TYR A 400 13.46 -13.41 -6.76
CA TYR A 400 12.55 -13.47 -7.90
C TYR A 400 12.58 -12.20 -8.78
N GLY A 401 13.57 -11.30 -8.57
CA GLY A 401 13.78 -10.13 -9.42
C GLY A 401 12.76 -9.00 -9.23
N PHE A 402 12.00 -9.01 -8.13
CA PHE A 402 11.11 -7.90 -7.78
C PHE A 402 11.93 -6.76 -7.17
N SER A 403 11.67 -5.54 -7.64
CA SER A 403 12.27 -4.32 -7.10
C SER A 403 11.21 -3.39 -6.53
N ALA A 404 11.64 -2.30 -5.88
CA ALA A 404 10.74 -1.18 -5.63
C ALA A 404 10.13 -0.68 -6.95
N ALA A 405 8.90 -0.19 -6.86
CA ALA A 405 8.31 0.60 -7.95
C ALA A 405 9.15 1.86 -8.23
N ASN A 406 9.00 2.40 -9.44
CA ASN A 406 9.52 3.74 -9.75
C ASN A 406 8.84 4.79 -8.84
N LEU A 407 9.51 5.91 -8.59
CA LEU A 407 8.99 6.92 -7.65
C LEU A 407 7.64 7.47 -8.14
N HIS A 408 6.60 7.30 -7.32
CA HIS A 408 5.23 7.63 -7.70
C HIS A 408 4.32 7.97 -6.52
N CYS A 409 3.18 8.60 -6.82
CA CYS A 409 2.07 8.77 -5.89
C CYS A 409 0.75 8.64 -6.67
N GLY A 410 0.00 7.59 -6.38
CA GLY A 410 -1.14 7.13 -7.16
C GLY A 410 -0.76 6.96 -8.63
N PRO A 411 -1.49 7.60 -9.57
CA PRO A 411 -1.18 7.54 -10.99
C PRO A 411 -0.01 8.45 -11.40
N TYR A 412 0.45 9.36 -10.54
CA TYR A 412 1.51 10.30 -10.88
C TYR A 412 2.89 9.64 -10.76
N ARG A 413 3.73 9.80 -11.78
CA ARG A 413 5.13 9.34 -11.81
C ARG A 413 6.07 10.53 -11.76
N LEU A 414 7.12 10.45 -10.94
CA LEU A 414 8.13 11.50 -10.86
C LEU A 414 9.05 11.44 -12.09
N ALA A 415 9.15 12.55 -12.83
CA ALA A 415 9.98 12.64 -14.03
C ALA A 415 11.48 12.49 -13.72
N ARG A 416 12.19 11.68 -14.52
CA ARG A 416 13.63 11.39 -14.35
C ARG A 416 14.47 12.66 -14.28
N GLU A 417 14.21 13.61 -15.18
CA GLU A 417 15.00 14.84 -15.31
C GLU A 417 14.92 15.70 -14.04
N ARG A 418 13.77 15.67 -13.35
CA ARG A 418 13.55 16.38 -12.09
C ARG A 418 14.16 15.63 -10.91
N ILE A 419 14.14 14.30 -10.91
CA ILE A 419 14.89 13.50 -9.93
C ILE A 419 16.39 13.81 -10.04
N ASP A 420 16.92 13.88 -11.26
CA ASP A 420 18.31 14.26 -11.51
C ASP A 420 18.61 15.69 -11.05
N ALA A 421 17.67 16.62 -11.27
CA ALA A 421 17.80 17.99 -10.77
C ALA A 421 17.81 18.03 -9.24
N PHE A 422 16.91 17.30 -8.57
CA PHE A 422 16.92 17.17 -7.12
C PHE A 422 18.26 16.63 -6.63
N ARG A 423 18.76 15.54 -7.21
CA ARG A 423 20.04 14.92 -6.81
C ARG A 423 21.22 15.89 -6.95
N ARG A 424 21.25 16.72 -8.00
CA ARG A 424 22.31 17.73 -8.17
C ARG A 424 22.31 18.81 -7.08
N HIS A 425 21.15 19.17 -6.53
CA HIS A 425 21.03 20.26 -5.56
C HIS A 425 20.97 19.79 -4.10
N HIS A 426 20.44 18.58 -3.88
CA HIS A 426 20.12 18.03 -2.55
C HIS A 426 20.75 16.65 -2.28
N GLY A 427 21.51 16.09 -3.22
CA GLY A 427 22.16 14.79 -3.05
C GLY A 427 23.41 14.83 -2.17
N GLY A 428 23.80 13.66 -1.64
CA GLY A 428 24.93 13.47 -0.71
C GLY A 428 26.25 13.08 -1.38
N GLY A 429 26.35 13.16 -2.72
CA GLY A 429 27.55 12.76 -3.46
C GLY A 429 27.83 11.25 -3.48
N ALA A 430 26.92 10.41 -2.98
CA ALA A 430 27.05 8.95 -3.08
C ALA A 430 26.97 8.53 -4.56
N THR A 431 28.00 7.83 -5.03
CA THR A 431 28.17 7.46 -6.44
C THR A 431 27.70 6.05 -6.78
N GLU A 432 27.55 5.16 -5.80
CA GLU A 432 27.13 3.78 -6.05
C GLU A 432 25.84 3.42 -5.27
N PRO A 433 24.85 2.78 -5.92
CA PRO A 433 23.72 2.21 -5.23
C PRO A 433 24.19 1.03 -4.38
N ALA A 434 23.79 0.96 -3.12
CA ALA A 434 24.00 -0.25 -2.33
C ALA A 434 23.24 -1.37 -3.04
N VAL A 435 23.85 -2.47 -3.49
CA VAL A 435 23.08 -3.60 -4.04
C VAL A 435 22.69 -4.48 -2.86
N LEU A 436 21.39 -4.79 -2.69
CA LEU A 436 20.96 -5.82 -1.75
C LEU A 436 21.19 -7.17 -2.43
N HIS A 437 22.28 -7.85 -2.12
CA HIS A 437 22.45 -9.25 -2.49
C HIS A 437 21.60 -10.14 -1.60
N VAL A 438 21.20 -11.29 -2.13
CA VAL A 438 20.50 -12.33 -1.34
C VAL A 438 21.34 -12.74 -0.12
N ASP A 439 22.66 -12.64 -0.22
CA ASP A 439 23.64 -12.93 0.83
C ASP A 439 23.78 -11.80 1.87
N ASP A 440 23.32 -10.58 1.57
CA ASP A 440 23.34 -9.43 2.47
C ASP A 440 22.19 -9.47 3.50
N VAL A 441 21.32 -10.49 3.44
CA VAL A 441 20.25 -10.73 4.42
C VAL A 441 20.73 -11.78 5.44
N PRO A 442 21.14 -11.40 6.67
CA PRO A 442 21.70 -12.34 7.63
C PRO A 442 20.66 -13.40 8.07
N GLY A 443 21.06 -14.68 8.11
CA GLY A 443 20.28 -15.76 8.76
C GLY A 443 19.92 -17.00 7.93
N GLN A 444 20.47 -17.19 6.73
CA GLN A 444 20.10 -18.31 5.84
C GLN A 444 20.48 -19.72 6.32
N GLY A 445 21.16 -19.89 7.45
CA GLY A 445 21.70 -21.18 7.89
C GLY A 445 20.69 -22.28 8.24
N ARG A 446 19.36 -22.05 8.17
CA ARG A 446 18.35 -23.04 8.60
C ARG A 446 17.28 -23.43 7.59
N VAL A 447 17.12 -22.74 6.46
CA VAL A 447 16.02 -23.07 5.52
C VAL A 447 16.42 -24.15 4.51
N HIS A 448 17.71 -24.34 4.25
CA HIS A 448 18.20 -25.34 3.29
C HIS A 448 17.95 -26.81 3.70
N ALA A 449 17.69 -27.11 4.97
CA ALA A 449 17.49 -28.48 5.43
C ALA A 449 16.07 -29.04 5.21
N ALA A 450 15.07 -28.20 4.96
CA ALA A 450 13.67 -28.64 4.85
C ALA A 450 13.18 -28.91 3.42
N LEU A 451 13.95 -28.53 2.39
CA LEU A 451 13.57 -28.67 0.97
C LEU A 451 14.33 -29.77 0.21
N ALA A 452 15.27 -30.47 0.85
CA ALA A 452 16.04 -31.56 0.24
C ALA A 452 15.53 -32.97 0.62
N GLY A 453 14.40 -33.08 1.34
CA GLY A 453 13.96 -34.33 1.99
C GLY A 453 12.85 -35.13 1.30
N THR A 454 12.48 -34.85 0.06
CA THR A 454 11.40 -35.58 -0.64
C THR A 454 11.74 -35.91 -2.10
N ALA A 455 12.93 -36.47 -2.32
CA ALA A 455 13.27 -37.14 -3.58
C ALA A 455 14.29 -38.26 -3.34
N ALA A 456 13.87 -39.33 -2.66
CA ALA A 456 14.40 -40.70 -2.78
C ALA A 456 13.61 -41.63 -1.85
N GLY A 457 12.88 -42.59 -2.43
CA GLY A 457 12.08 -43.59 -1.74
C GLY A 457 10.82 -43.95 -2.51
#